data_AF-A0A3S1FM83-F1
#
_entry.id   AF-A0A3S1FM83-F1
#
_cell.length_a   1.000
_cell.length_b   1.000
_cell.length_c   1.000
_cell.angle_alpha   90.00
_cell.angle_beta   90.00
_cell.angle_gamma   90.00
#
_symmetry.space_group_name_H-M   'P 1'
#
loop_
_entity.id
_entity.type
_entity.pdbx_description
1 polymer ?
#
loop_
_entity_poly.entity_id
_entity_poly.type
_entity_poly.pdbx_seq_one_letter_code
_entity_poly.pdbx_strand_id
1 'polypeptide(L)'
;MAIAYLKVRTSQRSKNLYLRIERAKHKTDPRREGHQSIGEIIMTSNVCVLGAGRMGSSIARTLLDRGYTTWVWNRTAAKCDPLAALGAKVAPSVQAGIQAAEIVIINVLDYAASDALLKRDGIASALAGKAVVQLTSGSPRLAREEARWVEAHGAGYLDGAIMATPDFIGKPETALLYSGSRDVYEKHKPLLFALGGGTSYVGELPGQASALDTALLTQMWGGLFGALQGMAVAEAEGLDLETFRSHLSAFKPVVDAALFDVVDRTNARRFAGDDATLASLGAHYSAFQHLLEACEERGLDAAMPHAMDMIFQQALSRGRTEDDFASLAPLFRNGVPRRSREPANA
;
A
#
# COMPACT_ATOMS: atom_id res chain seq x y z
N MET A 1 18.19 27.64 55.23
CA MET A 1 19.39 27.85 54.41
C MET A 1 18.96 27.77 52.94
N ALA A 2 18.54 28.87 52.28
CA ALA A 2 19.37 29.91 51.64
C ALA A 2 20.45 29.26 50.72
N ILE A 3 20.45 29.37 49.39
CA ILE A 3 20.61 30.53 48.45
C ILE A 3 20.28 29.99 47.02
N ALA A 4 19.31 30.45 46.22
CA ALA A 4 19.19 31.63 45.34
C ALA A 4 20.16 31.74 44.11
N TYR A 5 19.55 31.73 42.90
CA TYR A 5 19.85 32.48 41.65
C TYR A 5 21.28 32.63 41.07
N LEU A 6 21.45 32.33 39.77
CA LEU A 6 22.13 33.17 38.73
C LEU A 6 22.22 32.39 37.38
N LYS A 7 21.38 32.66 36.37
CA LYS A 7 21.45 33.70 35.31
C LYS A 7 22.57 33.52 34.27
N VAL A 8 22.10 33.31 33.04
CA VAL A 8 22.76 33.34 31.73
C VAL A 8 23.88 34.37 31.61
N ARG A 9 25.06 33.92 31.15
CA ARG A 9 26.11 34.79 30.59
C ARG A 9 26.81 34.07 29.42
N THR A 10 26.23 34.18 28.23
CA THR A 10 26.90 33.81 26.98
C THR A 10 28.03 34.80 26.70
N SER A 11 29.26 34.31 26.66
CA SER A 11 30.47 35.09 26.40
C SER A 11 30.59 35.48 24.92
N GLN A 12 30.90 36.76 24.67
CA GLN A 12 31.14 37.42 23.39
C GLN A 12 32.29 36.78 22.54
N ARG A 13 33.01 35.79 23.05
CA ARG A 13 34.15 35.14 22.36
C ARG A 13 33.75 34.12 21.29
N SER A 14 32.55 33.56 21.31
CA SER A 14 32.12 32.56 20.31
C SER A 14 31.59 33.17 19.00
N LYS A 15 31.21 34.47 19.00
CA LYS A 15 30.71 35.18 17.81
C LYS A 15 31.84 35.66 16.87
N ASN A 16 33.07 35.81 17.36
CA ASN A 16 34.20 36.27 16.53
C ASN A 16 34.92 35.16 15.74
N LEU A 17 34.62 33.88 16.00
CA LEU A 17 35.17 32.77 15.23
C LEU A 17 34.32 32.44 13.99
N TYR A 18 33.01 32.70 14.03
CA TYR A 18 32.09 32.43 12.92
C TYR A 18 32.24 33.44 11.76
N LEU A 19 32.54 34.71 12.07
CA LEU A 19 32.71 35.79 11.07
C LEU A 19 34.07 35.77 10.33
N ARG A 20 35.01 34.92 10.75
CA ARG A 20 36.32 34.77 10.08
C ARG A 20 36.35 33.68 9.00
N ILE A 21 35.34 32.81 8.94
CA ILE A 21 35.24 31.73 7.94
C ILE A 21 34.46 32.20 6.69
N GLU A 22 33.54 33.15 6.82
CA GLU A 22 32.75 33.67 5.69
C GLU A 22 33.49 34.65 4.75
N ARG A 23 34.63 35.22 5.16
CA ARG A 23 35.38 36.18 4.32
C ARG A 23 36.45 35.55 3.41
N ALA A 24 36.50 34.22 3.30
CA ALA A 24 37.53 33.52 2.52
C ALA A 24 37.00 32.78 1.27
N LYS A 25 35.75 33.01 0.82
CA LYS A 25 35.18 32.31 -0.35
C LYS A 25 34.82 33.18 -1.56
N HIS A 26 35.19 34.46 -1.58
CA HIS A 26 35.05 35.30 -2.78
C HIS A 26 36.37 35.91 -3.21
N LYS A 27 37.10 35.18 -4.07
CA LYS A 27 38.03 35.76 -5.06
C LYS A 27 37.88 34.99 -6.38
N THR A 28 37.60 35.78 -7.42
CA THR A 28 37.41 35.44 -8.83
C THR A 28 38.70 35.03 -9.53
N ASP A 29 38.64 34.12 -10.50
CA ASP A 29 39.47 34.18 -11.71
C ASP A 29 38.68 33.63 -12.93
N PRO A 30 38.74 34.27 -14.12
CA PRO A 30 37.96 33.94 -15.29
C PRO A 30 38.78 33.15 -16.32
N ARG A 31 38.23 32.05 -16.84
CA ARG A 31 38.47 31.61 -18.22
C ARG A 31 37.49 30.50 -18.61
N ARG A 32 36.84 30.75 -19.74
CA ARG A 32 35.95 29.89 -20.52
C ARG A 32 36.61 28.54 -20.81
N GLU A 33 35.82 27.46 -20.76
CA GLU A 33 35.66 26.53 -21.88
C GLU A 33 34.45 25.60 -21.62
N GLY A 34 33.78 25.23 -22.71
CA GLY A 34 32.36 24.87 -22.74
C GLY A 34 31.98 23.63 -21.92
N HIS A 35 31.06 23.81 -20.99
CA HIS A 35 30.17 22.75 -20.53
C HIS A 35 28.84 22.94 -21.25
N GLN A 36 28.61 22.14 -22.30
CA GLN A 36 27.25 21.86 -22.71
C GLN A 36 26.53 21.31 -21.48
N SER A 37 25.47 21.98 -21.04
CA SER A 37 24.65 21.47 -19.96
C SER A 37 24.08 20.13 -20.44
N ILE A 38 24.52 19.05 -19.81
CA ILE A 38 23.82 17.77 -19.84
C ILE A 38 22.48 17.98 -19.16
N GLY A 39 21.53 18.55 -19.91
CA GLY A 39 20.13 18.31 -19.68
C GLY A 39 19.96 16.82 -19.80
N GLU A 40 19.66 16.16 -18.70
CA GLU A 40 19.13 14.81 -18.71
C GLU A 40 17.99 14.79 -19.72
N ILE A 41 18.23 14.14 -20.86
CA ILE A 41 17.16 13.75 -21.76
C ILE A 41 16.38 12.72 -20.96
N ILE A 42 15.39 13.17 -20.19
CA ILE A 42 14.31 12.30 -19.76
C ILE A 42 13.71 11.81 -21.07
N MET A 43 14.08 10.60 -21.49
CA MET A 43 13.41 9.88 -22.56
C MET A 43 11.94 9.81 -22.12
N THR A 44 11.12 10.72 -22.63
CA THR A 44 9.71 10.82 -22.24
C THR A 44 8.98 9.63 -22.86
N SER A 45 9.00 8.49 -22.17
CA SER A 45 8.20 7.33 -22.56
C SER A 45 6.73 7.74 -22.63
N ASN A 46 6.12 7.52 -23.80
CA ASN A 46 4.70 7.71 -23.96
C ASN A 46 3.97 6.68 -23.10
N VAL A 47 3.00 7.13 -22.31
CA VAL A 47 2.19 6.30 -21.42
C VAL A 47 0.73 6.36 -21.84
N CYS A 48 0.05 5.21 -21.83
CA CYS A 48 -1.40 5.14 -22.00
C CYS A 48 -2.05 4.70 -20.69
N VAL A 49 -2.99 5.49 -20.17
CA VAL A 49 -3.80 5.13 -19.00
C VAL A 49 -5.18 4.68 -19.49
N LEU A 50 -5.48 3.40 -19.27
CA LEU A 50 -6.80 2.80 -19.52
C LEU A 50 -7.63 2.88 -18.23
N GLY A 51 -8.60 3.79 -18.23
CA GLY A 51 -9.48 4.10 -17.10
C GLY A 51 -9.30 5.52 -16.59
N ALA A 52 -10.39 6.30 -16.62
CA ALA A 52 -10.45 7.67 -16.09
C ALA A 52 -11.42 7.74 -14.90
N GLY A 53 -11.33 6.77 -13.99
CA GLY A 53 -12.01 6.81 -12.69
C GLY A 53 -11.36 7.81 -11.73
N ARG A 54 -11.72 7.77 -10.44
CA ARG A 54 -11.08 8.61 -9.41
C ARG A 54 -9.57 8.37 -9.36
N MET A 55 -9.15 7.10 -9.28
CA MET A 55 -7.75 6.72 -9.20
C MET A 55 -7.02 6.90 -10.55
N GLY A 56 -7.55 6.34 -11.64
CA GLY A 56 -6.98 6.52 -12.98
C GLY A 56 -6.80 7.98 -13.42
N SER A 57 -7.72 8.87 -13.05
CA SER A 57 -7.55 10.32 -13.29
C SER A 57 -6.43 10.95 -12.48
N SER A 58 -6.20 10.48 -11.24
CA SER A 58 -5.09 10.95 -10.43
C SER A 58 -3.75 10.51 -11.02
N ILE A 59 -3.65 9.23 -11.41
CA ILE A 59 -2.48 8.68 -12.11
C ILE A 59 -2.16 9.50 -13.36
N ALA A 60 -3.15 9.71 -14.24
CA ALA A 60 -2.95 10.47 -15.48
C ALA A 60 -2.52 11.92 -15.20
N ARG A 61 -3.12 12.60 -14.23
CA ARG A 61 -2.74 13.96 -13.83
C ARG A 61 -1.30 14.01 -13.32
N THR A 62 -0.92 13.10 -12.44
CA THR A 62 0.46 13.02 -11.92
C THR A 62 1.46 12.80 -13.05
N LEU A 63 1.16 11.97 -14.04
CA LEU A 63 2.04 11.75 -15.18
C LEU A 63 2.19 13.02 -16.04
N LEU A 64 1.10 13.76 -16.29
CA LEU A 64 1.14 15.05 -16.98
C LEU A 64 1.99 16.08 -16.22
N ASP A 65 1.77 16.22 -14.91
CA ASP A 65 2.52 17.17 -14.06
C ASP A 65 4.03 16.87 -14.04
N ARG A 66 4.40 15.60 -14.30
CA ARG A 66 5.79 15.13 -14.37
C ARG A 66 6.36 15.17 -15.79
N GLY A 67 5.62 15.70 -16.77
CA GLY A 67 6.08 15.90 -18.14
C GLY A 67 5.99 14.67 -19.05
N TYR A 68 5.30 13.60 -18.64
CA TYR A 68 5.10 12.43 -19.50
C TYR A 68 4.03 12.70 -20.55
N THR A 69 4.31 12.33 -21.80
CA THR A 69 3.29 12.32 -22.87
C THR A 69 2.24 11.26 -22.53
N THR A 70 1.09 11.71 -22.05
CA THR A 70 0.05 10.85 -21.48
C THR A 70 -1.15 10.75 -22.40
N TRP A 71 -1.44 9.54 -22.84
CA TRP A 71 -2.68 9.16 -23.50
C TRP A 71 -3.67 8.63 -22.48
N VAL A 72 -4.94 8.94 -22.65
CA VAL A 72 -6.01 8.46 -21.78
C VAL A 72 -7.13 7.85 -22.61
N TRP A 73 -7.70 6.76 -22.12
CA TRP A 73 -8.91 6.18 -22.68
C TRP A 73 -9.87 5.78 -21.56
N ASN A 74 -11.16 5.98 -21.78
CA ASN A 74 -12.19 5.52 -20.87
C ASN A 74 -13.47 5.18 -21.66
N ARG A 75 -14.20 4.14 -21.21
CA ARG A 75 -15.48 3.72 -21.83
C ARG A 75 -16.46 4.89 -21.99
N THR A 76 -16.56 5.75 -20.98
CA THR A 76 -17.32 7.00 -21.04
C THR A 76 -16.34 8.13 -21.40
N ALA A 77 -16.31 8.52 -22.67
CA ALA A 77 -15.32 9.48 -23.19
C ALA A 77 -15.30 10.81 -22.43
N ALA A 78 -16.46 11.35 -22.05
CA ALA A 78 -16.57 12.62 -21.31
C ALA A 78 -15.82 12.64 -19.96
N LYS A 79 -15.47 11.47 -19.39
CA LYS A 79 -14.61 11.42 -18.19
C LYS A 79 -13.16 11.80 -18.48
N CYS A 80 -12.74 11.80 -19.74
CA CYS A 80 -11.41 12.22 -20.16
C CYS A 80 -11.31 13.73 -20.38
N ASP A 81 -12.43 14.47 -20.52
CA ASP A 81 -12.41 15.90 -20.83
C ASP A 81 -11.60 16.74 -19.82
N PRO A 82 -11.70 16.51 -18.49
CA PRO A 82 -10.88 17.23 -17.53
C PRO A 82 -9.38 16.93 -17.66
N LEU A 83 -9.00 15.74 -18.14
CA LEU A 83 -7.60 15.37 -18.38
C LEU A 83 -7.10 15.96 -19.70
N ALA A 84 -7.97 16.00 -20.72
CA ALA A 84 -7.67 16.64 -22.00
C ALA A 84 -7.38 18.15 -21.83
N ALA A 85 -8.16 18.83 -20.99
CA ALA A 85 -7.92 20.23 -20.62
C ALA A 85 -6.55 20.47 -19.94
N LEU A 86 -5.93 19.42 -19.39
CA LEU A 86 -4.60 19.46 -18.76
C LEU A 86 -3.49 18.98 -19.70
N GLY A 87 -3.80 18.68 -20.97
CA GLY A 87 -2.83 18.25 -21.98
C GLY A 87 -2.80 16.74 -22.23
N ALA A 88 -3.68 15.94 -21.64
CA ALA A 88 -3.79 14.52 -22.00
C ALA A 88 -4.29 14.36 -23.45
N LYS A 89 -3.75 13.35 -24.15
CA LYS A 89 -4.25 12.95 -25.47
C LYS A 89 -5.35 11.92 -25.31
N VAL A 90 -6.57 12.25 -25.70
CA VAL A 90 -7.69 11.30 -25.63
C VAL A 90 -7.58 10.31 -26.79
N ALA A 91 -7.37 9.03 -26.48
CA ALA A 91 -7.30 7.99 -27.50
C ALA A 91 -8.71 7.69 -28.05
N PRO A 92 -8.89 7.56 -29.38
CA PRO A 92 -10.19 7.24 -29.98
C PRO A 92 -10.63 5.79 -29.73
N SER A 93 -9.69 4.91 -29.38
CA SER A 93 -9.92 3.51 -29.02
C SER A 93 -8.82 2.99 -28.09
N VAL A 94 -9.06 1.86 -27.43
CA VAL A 94 -8.04 1.17 -26.63
C VAL A 94 -6.81 0.85 -27.48
N GLN A 95 -7.03 0.30 -28.69
CA GLN A 95 -5.96 -0.06 -29.61
C GLN A 95 -5.09 1.14 -29.98
N ALA A 96 -5.70 2.29 -30.31
CA ALA A 96 -4.98 3.50 -30.66
C ALA A 96 -4.15 4.04 -29.48
N GLY A 97 -4.69 3.96 -28.25
CA GLY A 97 -3.97 4.34 -27.04
C GLY A 97 -2.75 3.44 -26.80
N ILE A 98 -2.92 2.12 -26.90
CA ILE A 98 -1.83 1.15 -26.74
C ILE A 98 -0.74 1.36 -27.81
N GLN A 99 -1.12 1.55 -29.07
CA GLN A 99 -0.16 1.77 -30.16
C GLN A 99 0.71 3.02 -29.93
N ALA A 100 0.13 4.09 -29.38
CA ALA A 100 0.80 5.36 -29.16
C ALA A 100 1.73 5.40 -27.94
N ALA A 101 1.74 4.35 -27.09
CA ALA A 101 2.47 4.30 -25.84
C ALA A 101 3.48 3.13 -25.78
N GLU A 102 4.55 3.30 -25.01
CA GLU A 102 5.51 2.23 -24.69
C GLU A 102 5.05 1.40 -23.47
N ILE A 103 4.27 2.05 -22.61
CA ILE A 103 3.74 1.50 -21.36
C ILE A 103 2.25 1.78 -21.25
N VAL A 104 1.49 0.75 -20.89
CA VAL A 104 0.04 0.80 -20.72
C VAL A 104 -0.26 0.57 -19.24
N ILE A 105 -0.78 1.58 -18.56
CA ILE A 105 -1.27 1.49 -17.19
C ILE A 105 -2.77 1.22 -17.23
N ILE A 106 -3.22 0.20 -16.53
CA ILE A 106 -4.63 -0.18 -16.45
C ILE A 106 -5.13 0.08 -15.04
N ASN A 107 -6.17 0.89 -14.90
CA ASN A 107 -6.84 1.13 -13.62
C ASN A 107 -8.35 1.26 -13.85
N VAL A 108 -9.03 0.11 -13.79
CA VAL A 108 -10.46 -0.03 -14.05
C VAL A 108 -11.18 -0.65 -12.84
N LEU A 109 -12.42 -1.11 -13.01
CA LEU A 109 -13.24 -1.62 -11.91
C LEU A 109 -12.72 -2.96 -11.35
N ASP A 110 -12.43 -3.90 -12.25
CA ASP A 110 -11.99 -5.25 -11.93
C ASP A 110 -11.25 -5.88 -13.13
N TYR A 111 -10.67 -7.07 -12.94
CA TYR A 111 -9.97 -7.79 -14.01
C TYR A 111 -10.90 -8.24 -15.15
N ALA A 112 -12.21 -8.42 -14.91
CA ALA A 112 -13.14 -8.76 -15.98
C ALA A 112 -13.31 -7.57 -16.95
N ALA A 113 -13.35 -6.35 -16.42
CA ALA A 113 -13.30 -5.13 -17.20
C ALA A 113 -11.96 -4.98 -17.92
N SER A 114 -10.82 -5.28 -17.27
CA SER A 114 -9.49 -5.28 -17.93
C SER A 114 -9.44 -6.25 -19.10
N ASP A 115 -9.86 -7.50 -18.88
CA ASP A 115 -9.93 -8.55 -19.89
C ASP A 115 -10.81 -8.15 -21.07
N ALA A 116 -11.96 -7.51 -20.82
CA ALA A 116 -12.84 -7.02 -21.88
C ALA A 116 -12.20 -5.91 -22.73
N LEU A 117 -11.18 -5.22 -22.24
CA LEU A 117 -10.38 -4.26 -23.02
C LEU A 117 -9.23 -4.96 -23.77
N LEU A 118 -8.50 -5.84 -23.08
CA LEU A 118 -7.29 -6.46 -23.60
C LEU A 118 -7.55 -7.61 -24.58
N LYS A 119 -8.54 -8.46 -24.30
CA LYS A 119 -8.81 -9.70 -25.06
C LYS A 119 -9.74 -9.47 -26.25
N ARG A 120 -9.66 -8.29 -26.86
CA ARG A 120 -10.37 -7.95 -28.10
C ARG A 120 -9.45 -8.13 -29.30
N ASP A 121 -10.05 -8.40 -30.46
CA ASP A 121 -9.33 -8.56 -31.72
C ASP A 121 -8.44 -7.33 -32.01
N GLY A 122 -7.18 -7.59 -32.40
CA GLY A 122 -6.21 -6.56 -32.76
C GLY A 122 -5.49 -5.87 -31.58
N ILE A 123 -5.88 -6.13 -30.33
CA ILE A 123 -5.18 -5.57 -29.15
C ILE A 123 -3.90 -6.32 -28.85
N ALA A 124 -3.94 -7.65 -28.93
CA ALA A 124 -2.79 -8.49 -28.62
C ALA A 124 -1.56 -8.15 -29.49
N SER A 125 -1.75 -7.93 -30.80
CA SER A 125 -0.67 -7.50 -31.69
C SER A 125 -0.18 -6.08 -31.39
N ALA A 126 -1.06 -5.20 -30.92
CA ALA A 126 -0.68 -3.85 -30.50
C ALA A 126 0.16 -3.83 -29.21
N LEU A 127 0.06 -4.86 -28.36
CA LEU A 127 0.82 -4.96 -27.11
C LEU A 127 2.26 -5.43 -27.32
N ALA A 128 2.56 -6.17 -28.38
CA ALA A 128 3.88 -6.75 -28.61
C ALA A 128 5.02 -5.72 -28.46
N GLY A 129 6.02 -6.04 -27.64
CA GLY A 129 7.17 -5.18 -27.35
C GLY A 129 6.92 -4.06 -26.35
N LYS A 130 5.71 -3.95 -25.78
CA LYS A 130 5.33 -2.92 -24.79
C LYS A 130 5.32 -3.49 -23.37
N ALA A 131 5.11 -2.62 -22.39
CA ALA A 131 4.88 -2.98 -20.99
C ALA A 131 3.42 -2.76 -20.60
N VAL A 132 2.83 -3.71 -19.87
CA VAL A 132 1.54 -3.56 -19.20
C VAL A 132 1.77 -3.46 -17.70
N VAL A 133 1.24 -2.42 -17.08
CA VAL A 133 1.20 -2.22 -15.64
C VAL A 133 -0.24 -2.27 -15.18
N GLN A 134 -0.63 -3.37 -14.55
CA GLN A 134 -1.97 -3.58 -14.03
C GLN A 134 -2.08 -3.01 -12.62
N LEU A 135 -2.89 -1.97 -12.43
CA LEU A 135 -3.16 -1.34 -11.14
C LEU A 135 -4.64 -1.44 -10.74
N THR A 136 -5.39 -2.34 -11.37
CA THR A 136 -6.75 -2.70 -10.95
C THR A 136 -6.66 -3.68 -9.78
N SER A 137 -7.43 -3.47 -8.72
CA SER A 137 -7.47 -4.40 -7.59
C SER A 137 -7.94 -5.78 -8.02
N GLY A 138 -7.29 -6.83 -7.52
CA GLY A 138 -7.65 -8.21 -7.83
C GLY A 138 -6.93 -9.23 -6.97
N SER A 139 -6.98 -10.49 -7.41
CA SER A 139 -6.39 -11.61 -6.67
C SER A 139 -5.07 -12.05 -7.32
N PRO A 140 -4.15 -12.67 -6.56
CA PRO A 140 -2.92 -13.24 -7.11
C PRO A 140 -3.15 -14.22 -8.26
N ARG A 141 -4.29 -14.92 -8.27
CA ARG A 141 -4.67 -15.81 -9.37
C ARG A 141 -4.94 -15.03 -10.65
N LEU A 142 -5.73 -13.96 -10.57
CA LEU A 142 -6.09 -13.12 -11.72
C LEU A 142 -4.85 -12.44 -12.30
N ALA A 143 -3.98 -11.89 -11.44
CA ALA A 143 -2.69 -11.33 -11.83
C ALA A 143 -1.84 -12.33 -12.63
N ARG A 144 -1.75 -13.59 -12.18
CA ARG A 144 -1.02 -14.65 -12.89
C ARG A 144 -1.67 -15.05 -14.21
N GLU A 145 -3.00 -15.05 -14.28
CA GLU A 145 -3.74 -15.34 -15.51
C GLU A 145 -3.54 -14.26 -16.57
N GLU A 146 -3.63 -12.99 -16.17
CA GLU A 146 -3.40 -11.86 -17.07
C GLU A 146 -1.94 -11.78 -17.50
N ALA A 147 -0.97 -11.97 -16.58
CA ALA A 147 0.46 -12.04 -16.91
C ALA A 147 0.74 -13.07 -18.01
N ARG A 148 0.26 -14.33 -17.84
CA ARG A 148 0.43 -15.38 -18.86
C ARG A 148 -0.14 -14.97 -20.21
N TRP A 149 -1.30 -14.31 -20.22
CA TRP A 149 -1.91 -13.86 -21.45
C TRP A 149 -1.10 -12.73 -22.11
N VAL A 150 -0.66 -11.72 -21.34
CA VAL A 150 0.13 -10.59 -21.85
C VAL A 150 1.49 -11.06 -22.40
N GLU A 151 2.17 -11.92 -21.66
CA GLU A 151 3.49 -12.46 -22.04
C GLU A 151 3.42 -13.38 -23.26
N ALA A 152 2.37 -14.19 -23.39
CA ALA A 152 2.13 -15.00 -24.59
C ALA A 152 1.95 -14.17 -25.87
N HIS A 153 1.63 -12.88 -25.74
CA HIS A 153 1.51 -11.93 -26.85
C HIS A 153 2.70 -10.96 -26.94
N GLY A 154 3.83 -11.31 -26.32
CA GLY A 154 5.11 -10.63 -26.51
C GLY A 154 5.24 -9.28 -25.78
N ALA A 155 4.40 -9.02 -24.77
CA ALA A 155 4.50 -7.86 -23.90
C ALA A 155 5.05 -8.22 -22.52
N GLY A 156 5.74 -7.27 -21.88
CA GLY A 156 6.15 -7.41 -20.49
C GLY A 156 5.02 -7.05 -19.53
N TYR A 157 4.95 -7.70 -18.37
CA TYR A 157 3.86 -7.49 -17.41
C TYR A 157 4.38 -7.17 -16.00
N LEU A 158 3.75 -6.17 -15.38
CA LEU A 158 3.82 -5.89 -13.95
C LEU A 158 2.40 -5.88 -13.36
N ASP A 159 2.22 -6.67 -12.32
CA ASP A 159 1.10 -6.54 -11.41
C ASP A 159 1.44 -5.52 -10.35
N GLY A 160 0.54 -4.60 -10.04
CA GLY A 160 0.77 -3.64 -8.97
C GLY A 160 -0.45 -3.36 -8.11
N ALA A 161 -0.16 -2.89 -6.89
CA ALA A 161 -1.17 -2.50 -5.92
C ALA A 161 -0.88 -1.08 -5.41
N ILE A 162 -1.93 -0.27 -5.33
CA ILE A 162 -1.86 1.11 -4.85
C ILE A 162 -2.26 1.12 -3.38
N MET A 163 -1.30 1.33 -2.49
CA MET A 163 -1.53 1.37 -1.04
C MET A 163 -1.89 2.79 -0.57
N ALA A 164 -2.77 3.46 -1.32
CA ALA A 164 -3.05 4.88 -1.15
C ALA A 164 -4.41 5.29 -1.73
N THR A 165 -4.95 6.39 -1.24
CA THR A 165 -6.11 7.07 -1.84
C THR A 165 -5.68 7.99 -2.99
N PRO A 166 -6.60 8.38 -3.90
CA PRO A 166 -6.24 9.17 -5.09
C PRO A 166 -5.49 10.48 -4.80
N ASP A 167 -5.75 11.13 -3.67
CA ASP A 167 -5.13 12.38 -3.25
C ASP A 167 -3.67 12.23 -2.81
N PHE A 168 -3.17 11.01 -2.64
CA PHE A 168 -1.77 10.75 -2.32
C PHE A 168 -0.90 10.57 -3.56
N ILE A 169 -1.44 10.11 -4.70
CA ILE A 169 -0.64 9.79 -5.89
C ILE A 169 0.31 10.93 -6.27
N GLY A 170 1.57 10.58 -6.50
CA GLY A 170 2.67 11.49 -6.83
C GLY A 170 3.42 12.06 -5.62
N LYS A 171 2.96 11.83 -4.39
CA LYS A 171 3.66 12.25 -3.16
C LYS A 171 4.80 11.30 -2.76
N PRO A 172 5.84 11.78 -2.07
CA PRO A 172 6.97 10.96 -1.61
C PRO A 172 6.56 9.73 -0.78
N GLU A 173 5.55 9.87 0.06
CA GLU A 173 5.05 8.82 0.95
C GLU A 173 4.10 7.82 0.29
N THR A 174 3.74 8.01 -0.99
CA THR A 174 2.82 7.11 -1.69
C THR A 174 3.48 5.76 -1.93
N ALA A 175 2.91 4.71 -1.35
CA ALA A 175 3.36 3.34 -1.53
C ALA A 175 2.63 2.67 -2.70
N LEU A 176 3.40 2.19 -3.68
CA LEU A 176 2.94 1.32 -4.75
C LEU A 176 3.77 0.04 -4.72
N LEU A 177 3.12 -1.10 -4.78
CA LEU A 177 3.78 -2.41 -4.78
C LEU A 177 3.77 -2.95 -6.19
N TYR A 178 4.88 -3.51 -6.67
CA TYR A 178 4.97 -4.13 -7.99
C TYR A 178 5.55 -5.54 -7.92
N SER A 179 5.03 -6.44 -8.75
CA SER A 179 5.54 -7.80 -8.94
C SER A 179 5.43 -8.24 -10.39
N GLY A 180 6.30 -9.13 -10.85
CA GLY A 180 6.31 -9.64 -12.23
C GLY A 180 7.68 -9.51 -12.89
N SER A 181 7.75 -8.99 -14.10
CA SER A 181 9.03 -8.87 -14.81
C SER A 181 9.97 -7.83 -14.18
N ARG A 182 11.10 -8.29 -13.64
CA ARG A 182 12.15 -7.41 -13.09
C ARG A 182 12.71 -6.45 -14.13
N ASP A 183 12.88 -6.90 -15.36
CA ASP A 183 13.38 -6.06 -16.46
C ASP A 183 12.42 -4.93 -16.80
N VAL A 184 11.11 -5.20 -16.83
CA VAL A 184 10.08 -4.15 -17.02
C VAL A 184 10.12 -3.16 -15.86
N TYR A 185 10.24 -3.65 -14.62
CA TYR A 185 10.32 -2.77 -13.45
C TYR A 185 11.53 -1.84 -13.51
N GLU A 186 12.74 -2.37 -13.72
CA GLU A 186 13.95 -1.53 -13.76
C GLU A 186 13.94 -0.57 -14.96
N LYS A 187 13.47 -1.01 -16.14
CA LYS A 187 13.34 -0.17 -17.33
C LYS A 187 12.41 1.03 -17.10
N HIS A 188 11.29 0.82 -16.41
CA HIS A 188 10.27 1.85 -16.21
C HIS A 188 10.30 2.50 -14.82
N LYS A 189 11.32 2.21 -14.01
CA LYS A 189 11.46 2.70 -12.64
C LYS A 189 11.27 4.22 -12.48
N PRO A 190 11.83 5.10 -13.33
CA PRO A 190 11.60 6.54 -13.20
C PRO A 190 10.11 6.93 -13.27
N LEU A 191 9.34 6.27 -14.13
CA LEU A 191 7.90 6.49 -14.28
C LEU A 191 7.13 5.93 -13.08
N LEU A 192 7.47 4.72 -12.63
CA LEU A 192 6.81 4.11 -11.47
C LEU A 192 7.02 4.95 -10.19
N PHE A 193 8.24 5.47 -9.98
CA PHE A 193 8.56 6.38 -8.87
C PHE A 193 7.92 7.77 -9.01
N ALA A 194 7.58 8.20 -10.22
CA ALA A 194 6.82 9.44 -10.43
C ALA A 194 5.39 9.35 -9.86
N LEU A 195 4.82 8.14 -9.78
CA LEU A 195 3.51 7.88 -9.17
C LEU A 195 3.57 7.80 -7.64
N GLY A 196 4.75 7.55 -7.06
CA GLY A 196 4.93 7.48 -5.61
C GLY A 196 6.35 7.17 -5.17
N GLY A 197 6.87 7.95 -4.22
CA GLY A 197 8.25 7.78 -3.72
C GLY A 197 8.46 6.52 -2.87
N GLY A 198 7.39 5.99 -2.27
CA GLY A 198 7.36 4.73 -1.53
C GLY A 198 7.17 3.50 -2.43
N THR A 199 7.41 3.62 -3.74
CA THR A 199 7.31 2.51 -4.69
C THR A 199 8.29 1.39 -4.33
N SER A 200 7.81 0.15 -4.34
CA SER A 200 8.59 -1.05 -4.00
C SER A 200 8.31 -2.20 -4.95
N TYR A 201 9.37 -2.95 -5.28
CA TYR A 201 9.27 -4.21 -6.01
C TYR A 201 9.29 -5.38 -5.02
N VAL A 202 8.20 -6.13 -4.97
CA VAL A 202 7.96 -7.14 -3.93
C VAL A 202 8.22 -8.58 -4.37
N GLY A 203 8.49 -8.80 -5.67
CA GLY A 203 8.96 -10.09 -6.16
C GLY A 203 8.69 -10.36 -7.64
N GLU A 204 9.28 -11.44 -8.14
CA GLU A 204 9.27 -11.78 -9.57
C GLU A 204 8.02 -12.54 -10.01
N LEU A 205 7.27 -13.12 -9.09
CA LEU A 205 6.06 -13.85 -9.42
C LEU A 205 4.89 -12.85 -9.54
N PRO A 206 4.23 -12.74 -10.71
CA PRO A 206 3.02 -11.93 -10.82
C PRO A 206 1.99 -12.30 -9.76
N GLY A 207 1.37 -11.28 -9.18
CA GLY A 207 0.38 -11.41 -8.11
C GLY A 207 0.96 -11.42 -6.69
N GLN A 208 2.28 -11.29 -6.51
CA GLN A 208 2.85 -11.05 -5.17
C GLN A 208 2.47 -9.66 -4.62
N ALA A 209 2.36 -8.65 -5.49
CA ALA A 209 1.82 -7.34 -5.13
C ALA A 209 0.37 -7.45 -4.65
N SER A 210 -0.51 -8.07 -5.44
CA SER A 210 -1.90 -8.37 -5.04
C SER A 210 -2.00 -9.19 -3.74
N ALA A 211 -1.07 -10.12 -3.50
CA ALA A 211 -1.06 -10.92 -2.27
C ALA A 211 -0.71 -10.07 -1.04
N LEU A 212 0.32 -9.21 -1.17
CA LEU A 212 0.71 -8.32 -0.09
C LEU A 212 -0.35 -7.24 0.17
N ASP A 213 -0.97 -6.71 -0.89
CA ASP A 213 -2.13 -5.81 -0.78
C ASP A 213 -3.26 -6.45 0.04
N THR A 214 -3.67 -7.67 -0.32
CA THR A 214 -4.69 -8.42 0.42
C THR A 214 -4.30 -8.62 1.89
N ALA A 215 -3.03 -8.93 2.17
CA ALA A 215 -2.54 -9.12 3.53
C ALA A 215 -2.58 -7.81 4.36
N LEU A 216 -2.16 -6.70 3.76
CA LEU A 216 -2.17 -5.38 4.41
C LEU A 216 -3.58 -4.83 4.59
N LEU A 217 -4.48 -5.02 3.61
CA LEU A 217 -5.89 -4.67 3.73
C LEU A 217 -6.61 -5.50 4.79
N THR A 218 -6.22 -6.77 4.97
CA THR A 218 -6.72 -7.61 6.08
C THR A 218 -6.40 -6.97 7.42
N GLN A 219 -5.17 -6.48 7.61
CA GLN A 219 -4.79 -5.74 8.81
C GLN A 219 -5.57 -4.43 8.97
N MET A 220 -5.75 -3.68 7.87
CA MET A 220 -6.55 -2.45 7.88
C MET A 220 -7.98 -2.72 8.33
N TRP A 221 -8.66 -3.72 7.76
CA TRP A 221 -10.02 -4.07 8.15
C TRP A 221 -10.10 -4.55 9.60
N GLY A 222 -9.15 -5.36 10.06
CA GLY A 222 -9.08 -5.75 11.47
C GLY A 222 -9.02 -4.55 12.42
N GLY A 223 -8.18 -3.55 12.11
CA GLY A 223 -8.10 -2.31 12.87
C GLY A 223 -9.38 -1.47 12.80
N LEU A 224 -10.00 -1.34 11.62
CA LEU A 224 -11.24 -0.58 11.44
C LEU A 224 -12.43 -1.22 12.17
N PHE A 225 -12.60 -2.55 12.08
CA PHE A 225 -13.62 -3.26 12.84
C PHE A 225 -13.37 -3.21 14.34
N GLY A 226 -12.11 -3.31 14.78
CA GLY A 226 -11.74 -3.13 16.18
C GLY A 226 -12.09 -1.72 16.70
N ALA A 227 -11.83 -0.69 15.90
CA ALA A 227 -12.21 0.69 16.25
C ALA A 227 -13.74 0.85 16.35
N LEU A 228 -14.51 0.29 15.41
CA LEU A 228 -15.98 0.33 15.46
C LEU A 228 -16.53 -0.35 16.71
N GLN A 229 -16.04 -1.55 17.07
CA GLN A 229 -16.45 -2.23 18.30
C GLN A 229 -16.06 -1.41 19.54
N GLY A 230 -14.85 -0.86 19.58
CA GLY A 230 -14.37 -0.03 20.70
C GLY A 230 -15.18 1.25 20.88
N MET A 231 -15.59 1.90 19.79
CA MET A 231 -16.49 3.07 19.84
C MET A 231 -17.86 2.70 20.41
N ALA A 232 -18.44 1.57 19.99
CA ALA A 232 -19.72 1.11 20.53
C ALA A 232 -19.66 0.86 22.05
N VAL A 233 -18.57 0.26 22.55
CA VAL A 233 -18.34 0.08 23.99
C VAL A 233 -18.19 1.44 24.69
N ALA A 234 -17.38 2.35 24.14
CA ALA A 234 -17.14 3.67 24.72
C ALA A 234 -18.45 4.49 24.84
N GLU A 235 -19.24 4.55 23.77
CA GLU A 235 -20.51 5.28 23.75
C GLU A 235 -21.54 4.65 24.71
N ALA A 236 -21.59 3.32 24.81
CA ALA A 236 -22.47 2.63 25.75
C ALA A 236 -22.15 2.89 27.23
N GLU A 237 -20.88 3.22 27.52
CA GLU A 237 -20.41 3.66 28.83
C GLU A 237 -20.44 5.19 29.02
N GLY A 238 -21.00 5.93 28.05
CA GLY A 238 -21.17 7.38 28.13
C GLY A 238 -19.90 8.20 27.85
N LEU A 239 -18.90 7.61 27.22
CA LEU A 239 -17.70 8.32 26.74
C LEU A 239 -17.96 8.94 25.36
N ASP A 240 -17.45 10.15 25.13
CA ASP A 240 -17.46 10.74 23.80
C ASP A 240 -16.35 10.19 22.88
N LEU A 241 -16.58 10.28 21.57
CA LEU A 241 -15.64 9.76 20.57
C LEU A 241 -14.35 10.57 20.46
N GLU A 242 -14.31 11.80 20.97
CA GLU A 242 -13.09 12.62 20.99
C GLU A 242 -12.12 12.13 22.08
N THR A 243 -12.67 11.78 23.25
CA THR A 243 -11.98 11.07 24.32
C THR A 243 -11.45 9.74 23.79
N PHE A 244 -12.31 8.92 23.16
CA PHE A 244 -11.88 7.65 22.55
C PHE A 244 -10.74 7.83 21.54
N ARG A 245 -10.85 8.82 20.64
CA ARG A 245 -9.82 9.11 19.63
C ARG A 245 -8.48 9.50 20.27
N SER A 246 -8.49 10.31 21.33
CA SER A 246 -7.26 10.72 22.02
C SER A 246 -6.53 9.52 22.63
N HIS A 247 -7.27 8.61 23.26
CA HIS A 247 -6.72 7.41 23.88
C HIS A 247 -6.30 6.35 22.86
N LEU A 248 -7.03 6.20 21.75
CA LEU A 248 -6.61 5.36 20.63
C LEU A 248 -5.24 5.80 20.07
N SER A 249 -5.03 7.11 19.96
CA SER A 249 -3.76 7.68 19.50
C SER A 249 -2.61 7.40 20.49
N ALA A 250 -2.88 7.52 21.79
CA ALA A 250 -1.92 7.23 22.84
C ALA A 250 -1.58 5.72 22.95
N PHE A 251 -2.54 4.85 22.62
CA PHE A 251 -2.38 3.40 22.69
C PHE A 251 -1.69 2.80 21.45
N LYS A 252 -1.69 3.52 20.32
CA LYS A 252 -1.10 3.07 19.04
C LYS A 252 0.31 2.46 19.16
N PRO A 253 1.28 3.03 19.89
CA PRO A 253 2.62 2.43 19.99
C PRO A 253 2.63 1.03 20.62
N VAL A 254 1.72 0.76 21.57
CA VAL A 254 1.57 -0.56 22.19
C VAL A 254 1.03 -1.57 21.18
N VAL A 255 0.02 -1.17 20.40
CA VAL A 255 -0.56 -2.00 19.33
C VAL A 255 0.48 -2.29 18.26
N ASP A 256 1.23 -1.28 17.81
CA ASP A 256 2.28 -1.45 16.80
C ASP A 256 3.37 -2.42 17.30
N ALA A 257 3.81 -2.30 18.56
CA ALA A 257 4.79 -3.22 19.13
C ALA A 257 4.27 -4.67 19.21
N ALA A 258 3.02 -4.87 19.65
CA ALA A 258 2.41 -6.20 19.71
C ALA A 258 2.23 -6.82 18.31
N LEU A 259 1.87 -6.02 17.30
CA LEU A 259 1.75 -6.48 15.92
C LEU A 259 3.10 -6.97 15.37
N PHE A 260 4.18 -6.22 15.59
CA PHE A 260 5.51 -6.62 15.14
C PHE A 260 6.04 -7.82 15.91
N ASP A 261 5.81 -7.93 17.23
CA ASP A 261 6.20 -9.11 18.00
C ASP A 261 5.48 -10.38 17.49
N VAL A 262 4.18 -10.30 17.18
CA VAL A 262 3.44 -11.43 16.58
C VAL A 262 4.04 -11.85 15.24
N VAL A 263 4.45 -10.88 14.39
CA VAL A 263 5.12 -11.18 13.11
C VAL A 263 6.46 -11.87 13.35
N ASP A 264 7.30 -11.32 14.21
CA ASP A 264 8.64 -11.83 14.49
C ASP A 264 8.61 -13.23 15.12
N ARG A 265 7.75 -13.42 16.13
CA ARG A 265 7.52 -14.73 16.77
C ARG A 265 6.96 -15.75 15.80
N THR A 266 6.01 -15.36 14.95
CA THR A 266 5.45 -16.26 13.92
C THR A 266 6.50 -16.67 12.89
N ASN A 267 7.35 -15.73 12.45
CA ASN A 267 8.44 -16.00 11.53
C ASN A 267 9.48 -16.95 12.14
N ALA A 268 9.85 -16.73 13.40
CA ALA A 268 10.77 -17.58 14.16
C ALA A 268 10.13 -18.88 14.69
N ARG A 269 8.81 -19.07 14.52
CA ARG A 269 8.02 -20.17 15.10
C ARG A 269 8.14 -20.28 16.64
N ARG A 270 8.32 -19.15 17.33
CA ARG A 270 8.36 -19.05 18.79
C ARG A 270 6.96 -18.83 19.35
N PHE A 271 6.27 -19.91 19.70
CA PHE A 271 4.87 -19.86 20.16
C PHE A 271 4.70 -20.08 21.67
N ALA A 272 5.60 -20.84 22.29
CA ALA A 272 5.57 -21.02 23.74
C ALA A 272 5.90 -19.70 24.46
N GLY A 273 5.38 -19.53 25.67
CA GLY A 273 5.74 -18.41 26.53
C GLY A 273 7.22 -18.44 26.90
N ASP A 274 7.86 -17.27 26.91
CA ASP A 274 9.25 -17.07 27.34
C ASP A 274 9.42 -15.73 28.07
N ASP A 275 10.63 -15.44 28.56
CA ASP A 275 10.93 -14.20 29.30
C ASP A 275 10.65 -12.91 28.50
N ALA A 276 10.52 -13.01 27.17
CA ALA A 276 10.20 -11.90 26.28
C ALA A 276 8.71 -11.84 25.90
N THR A 277 7.87 -12.75 26.41
CA THR A 277 6.43 -12.75 26.13
C THR A 277 5.78 -11.53 26.79
N LEU A 278 5.09 -10.72 25.99
CA LEU A 278 4.46 -9.49 26.45
C LEU A 278 3.28 -9.77 27.39
N ALA A 279 2.45 -10.74 27.02
CA ALA A 279 1.36 -11.27 27.82
C ALA A 279 1.03 -12.69 27.35
N SER A 280 0.69 -13.58 28.28
CA SER A 280 0.24 -14.93 27.94
C SER A 280 -1.13 -14.91 27.26
N LEU A 281 -1.42 -15.95 26.50
CA LEU A 281 -2.73 -16.12 25.86
C LEU A 281 -3.87 -16.12 26.89
N GLY A 282 -3.65 -16.71 28.07
CA GLY A 282 -4.60 -16.68 29.19
C GLY A 282 -4.89 -15.26 29.70
N ALA A 283 -3.86 -14.41 29.80
CA ALA A 283 -4.06 -13.02 30.21
C ALA A 283 -4.86 -12.22 29.17
N HIS A 284 -4.58 -12.40 27.88
CA HIS A 284 -5.38 -11.84 26.81
C HIS A 284 -6.83 -12.32 26.86
N TYR A 285 -7.03 -13.63 27.06
CA TYR A 285 -8.38 -14.20 27.09
C TYR A 285 -9.21 -13.68 28.26
N SER A 286 -8.62 -13.60 29.46
CA SER A 286 -9.29 -13.03 30.63
C SER A 286 -9.71 -11.57 30.39
N ALA A 287 -8.85 -10.74 29.79
CA ALA A 287 -9.23 -9.38 29.42
C ALA A 287 -10.30 -9.33 28.32
N PHE A 288 -10.28 -10.27 27.39
CA PHE A 288 -11.26 -10.38 26.31
C PHE A 288 -12.66 -10.76 26.83
N GLN A 289 -12.75 -11.53 27.92
CA GLN A 289 -14.03 -11.84 28.56
C GLN A 289 -14.76 -10.59 29.05
N HIS A 290 -14.05 -9.57 29.54
CA HIS A 290 -14.67 -8.29 29.92
C HIS A 290 -15.31 -7.57 28.72
N LEU A 291 -14.78 -7.74 27.50
CA LEU A 291 -15.42 -7.21 26.30
C LEU A 291 -16.74 -7.94 26.00
N LEU A 292 -16.76 -9.26 26.14
CA LEU A 292 -17.98 -10.06 25.94
C LEU A 292 -19.04 -9.69 26.98
N GLU A 293 -18.66 -9.57 28.24
CA GLU A 293 -19.52 -9.11 29.34
C GLU A 293 -20.09 -7.72 29.05
N ALA A 294 -19.25 -6.75 28.65
CA ALA A 294 -19.71 -5.42 28.28
C ALA A 294 -20.72 -5.45 27.11
N CYS A 295 -20.51 -6.33 26.12
CA CYS A 295 -21.46 -6.49 25.03
C CYS A 295 -22.79 -7.06 25.52
N GLU A 296 -22.78 -8.05 26.41
CA GLU A 296 -24.00 -8.63 27.00
C GLU A 296 -24.75 -7.62 27.85
N GLU A 297 -24.06 -6.96 28.79
CA GLU A 297 -24.66 -5.99 29.73
C GLU A 297 -25.27 -4.77 29.04
N ARG A 298 -24.64 -4.32 27.94
CA ARG A 298 -25.07 -3.14 27.18
C ARG A 298 -25.88 -3.46 25.94
N GLY A 299 -26.11 -4.74 25.62
CA GLY A 299 -26.85 -5.17 24.43
C GLY A 299 -26.17 -4.79 23.12
N LEU A 300 -24.84 -4.81 23.07
CA LEU A 300 -24.04 -4.50 21.88
C LEU A 300 -23.95 -5.73 20.96
N ASP A 301 -23.79 -5.49 19.66
CA ASP A 301 -23.51 -6.58 18.71
C ASP A 301 -22.17 -7.23 19.05
N ALA A 302 -22.22 -8.53 19.36
CA ALA A 302 -21.07 -9.34 19.74
C ALA A 302 -20.66 -10.34 18.63
N ALA A 303 -21.15 -10.22 17.40
CA ALA A 303 -20.85 -11.18 16.34
C ALA A 303 -19.34 -11.28 16.05
N MET A 304 -18.65 -10.14 15.98
CA MET A 304 -17.20 -10.10 15.80
C MET A 304 -16.45 -10.59 17.06
N PRO A 305 -16.76 -10.09 18.28
CA PRO A 305 -16.20 -10.63 19.51
C PRO A 305 -16.35 -12.16 19.66
N HIS A 306 -17.51 -12.72 19.35
CA HIS A 306 -17.74 -14.17 19.40
C HIS A 306 -16.88 -14.93 18.39
N ALA A 307 -16.68 -14.40 17.18
CA ALA A 307 -15.79 -15.03 16.20
C ALA A 307 -14.34 -15.09 16.70
N MET A 308 -13.88 -14.06 17.43
CA MET A 308 -12.56 -14.04 18.06
C MET A 308 -12.49 -14.98 19.28
N ASP A 309 -13.55 -15.03 20.11
CA ASP A 309 -13.65 -15.95 21.26
C ASP A 309 -13.48 -17.41 20.82
N MET A 310 -14.09 -17.80 19.69
CA MET A 310 -13.91 -19.14 19.12
C MET A 310 -12.43 -19.48 18.82
N ILE A 311 -11.64 -18.50 18.41
CA ILE A 311 -10.21 -18.68 18.10
C ILE A 311 -9.40 -18.86 19.40
N PHE A 312 -9.68 -18.03 20.41
CA PHE A 312 -9.09 -18.21 21.75
C PHE A 312 -9.43 -19.58 22.33
N GLN A 313 -10.71 -19.94 22.33
CA GLN A 313 -11.20 -21.22 22.86
C GLN A 313 -10.54 -22.42 22.18
N GLN A 314 -10.36 -22.38 20.86
CA GLN A 314 -9.67 -23.45 20.13
C GLN A 314 -8.19 -23.62 20.56
N ALA A 315 -7.51 -22.53 20.89
CA ALA A 315 -6.13 -22.58 21.37
C ALA A 315 -6.06 -23.03 22.83
N LEU A 316 -6.92 -22.49 23.69
CA LEU A 316 -6.99 -22.84 25.12
C LEU A 316 -7.36 -24.32 25.32
N SER A 317 -8.28 -24.87 24.51
CA SER A 317 -8.63 -26.29 24.56
C SER A 317 -7.45 -27.22 24.19
N ARG A 318 -6.36 -26.68 23.66
CA ARG A 318 -5.10 -27.39 23.35
C ARG A 318 -4.01 -27.15 24.38
N GLY A 319 -4.35 -26.59 25.55
CA GLY A 319 -3.43 -26.35 26.66
C GLY A 319 -2.48 -25.16 26.47
N ARG A 320 -2.85 -24.19 25.62
CA ARG A 320 -2.00 -23.05 25.25
C ARG A 320 -2.13 -21.82 26.16
N THR A 321 -2.62 -21.99 27.39
CA THR A 321 -2.89 -20.86 28.30
C THR A 321 -1.65 -20.02 28.58
N GLU A 322 -0.50 -20.67 28.78
CA GLU A 322 0.79 -20.02 29.09
C GLU A 322 1.59 -19.66 27.83
N ASP A 323 1.08 -19.96 26.63
CA ASP A 323 1.74 -19.63 25.38
C ASP A 323 1.65 -18.13 25.08
N ASP A 324 2.50 -17.67 24.16
CA ASP A 324 2.46 -16.33 23.61
C ASP A 324 1.22 -16.13 22.70
N PHE A 325 0.77 -14.89 22.48
CA PHE A 325 -0.33 -14.57 21.56
C PHE A 325 -0.07 -15.08 20.13
N ALA A 326 1.18 -15.09 19.67
CA ALA A 326 1.57 -15.64 18.37
C ALA A 326 1.23 -17.13 18.20
N SER A 327 0.97 -17.85 19.29
CA SER A 327 0.50 -19.25 19.26
C SER A 327 -0.83 -19.42 18.54
N LEU A 328 -1.61 -18.36 18.29
CA LEU A 328 -2.82 -18.41 17.46
C LEU A 328 -2.51 -18.56 15.96
N ALA A 329 -1.34 -18.14 15.48
CA ALA A 329 -1.00 -18.08 14.06
C ALA A 329 -1.21 -19.39 13.26
N PRO A 330 -0.91 -20.59 13.80
CA PRO A 330 -1.18 -21.86 13.11
C PRO A 330 -2.66 -22.13 12.82
N LEU A 331 -3.59 -21.54 13.58
CA LEU A 331 -5.04 -21.74 13.39
C LEU A 331 -5.52 -21.11 12.07
N PHE A 332 -4.90 -20.01 11.65
CA PHE A 332 -5.23 -19.30 10.40
C PHE A 332 -4.68 -19.98 9.14
N ARG A 333 -3.74 -20.93 9.28
CA ARG A 333 -3.13 -21.65 8.14
C ARG A 333 -3.83 -22.97 7.81
N ASN A 334 -4.50 -23.56 8.79
CA ASN A 334 -5.14 -24.88 8.68
C ASN A 334 -6.66 -24.74 8.53
N GLY A 335 -7.10 -23.97 7.53
CA GLY A 335 -8.52 -23.87 7.19
C GLY A 335 -9.12 -25.23 6.80
N VAL A 336 -10.44 -25.37 6.97
CA VAL A 336 -11.21 -26.56 6.55
C VAL A 336 -10.77 -26.98 5.14
N PRO A 337 -10.46 -28.28 4.89
CA PRO A 337 -10.10 -28.76 3.57
C PRO A 337 -11.12 -28.26 2.55
N ARG A 338 -10.65 -27.68 1.43
CA ARG A 338 -11.54 -27.31 0.32
C ARG A 338 -12.41 -28.53 0.02
N ARG A 339 -13.74 -28.42 0.21
CA ARG A 339 -14.66 -29.38 -0.40
C ARG A 339 -14.32 -29.39 -1.88
N SER A 340 -13.86 -30.53 -2.39
CA SER A 340 -13.73 -30.76 -3.81
C SER A 340 -15.03 -30.32 -4.45
N ARG A 341 -14.97 -29.31 -5.33
CA ARG A 341 -16.11 -29.01 -6.21
C ARG A 341 -16.34 -30.30 -6.99
N GLU A 342 -17.42 -31.01 -6.69
CA GLU A 342 -17.95 -31.99 -7.61
C GLU A 342 -18.16 -31.28 -8.96
N PRO A 343 -17.69 -31.86 -10.08
CA PRO A 343 -18.01 -31.30 -11.38
C PRO A 343 -19.53 -31.27 -11.50
N ALA A 344 -20.07 -30.11 -11.83
CA ALA A 344 -21.48 -29.99 -12.18
C ALA A 344 -21.74 -30.97 -13.34
N ASN A 345 -22.54 -31.99 -13.06
CA ASN A 345 -22.87 -33.04 -14.01
C ASN A 345 -23.54 -32.46 -15.26
N ALA A 346 -23.04 -32.94 -16.40
CA ALA A 346 -23.65 -33.21 -17.71
C ALA A 346 -24.57 -32.15 -18.34
#